data_AF-H9H5G0-F1
#
_entry.id   AF-H9H5G0-F1
#
_cell.length_a   1.000
_cell.length_b   1.000
_cell.length_c   1.000
_cell.angle_alpha   90.00
_cell.angle_beta   90.00
_cell.angle_gamma   90.00
#
_symmetry.space_group_name_H-M   'P 1'
#
loop_
_entity.id
_entity.type
_entity.pdbx_description
1 polymer ?
#
loop_
_entity_poly.entity_id
_entity_poly.type
_entity_poly.pdbx_seq_one_letter_code
_entity_poly.pdbx_strand_id
1 'polypeptide(L)'
;MVIIEDADSLRAQERENIIMNYEKGHRAGLLEDMGPEPVGIYNNIDRFGIVHETELPPATAREVKQMRREITRKSKWMEMLGQWETYKNSKKLRDRVYKGIPMNIRGQVWSVLLNIQEVKSKNPRTYKVMKEKGKRSSEHIHQIDVDMSRTLRTHIFFRDRYGTKQRELFYILLAYSEYNPEVGYRRDLSHIAALFLLYLPEEDAFWALVQLLARERHSLQGFHSPNGGTVQGLQDHQEHVVPTSQHKTRWHLVSLWRLVSKLGLFPRDSASRGAGGTGTGAPGGAGDWLSPARA
;
A
#
# COMPACT_ATOMS: atom_id res chain seq x y z
N MET A 1 1.89 47.79 -13.96
CA MET A 1 1.09 47.06 -12.95
C MET A 1 1.26 45.59 -13.25
N VAL A 2 2.29 44.96 -12.66
CA VAL A 2 2.55 43.52 -12.84
C VAL A 2 1.65 42.81 -11.86
N ILE A 3 0.67 42.05 -12.37
CA ILE A 3 -0.15 41.17 -11.54
C ILE A 3 0.80 40.06 -11.06
N ILE A 4 1.28 40.18 -9.83
CA ILE A 4 1.86 39.05 -9.13
C ILE A 4 0.66 38.17 -8.81
N GLU A 5 0.42 37.15 -9.63
CA GLU A 5 -0.54 36.10 -9.25
C GLU A 5 -0.08 35.54 -7.91
N ASP A 6 -0.95 35.68 -6.91
CA ASP A 6 -0.70 35.19 -5.57
C ASP A 6 -0.47 33.66 -5.61
N ALA A 7 0.56 33.17 -4.92
CA ALA A 7 0.92 31.75 -4.92
C ALA A 7 -0.25 30.86 -4.45
N ASP A 8 -1.13 31.40 -3.61
CA ASP A 8 -2.36 30.72 -3.18
C ASP A 8 -3.40 30.61 -4.30
N SER A 9 -3.50 31.64 -5.15
CA SER A 9 -4.38 31.62 -6.31
C SER A 9 -3.91 30.62 -7.36
N LEU A 10 -2.60 30.52 -7.60
CA LEU A 10 -2.01 29.52 -8.51
C LEU A 10 -2.28 28.09 -8.04
N ARG A 11 -2.09 27.83 -6.74
CA ARG A 11 -2.39 26.52 -6.13
C ARG A 11 -3.87 26.17 -6.20
N ALA A 12 -4.75 27.15 -6.01
CA ALA A 12 -6.19 26.96 -6.16
C ALA A 12 -6.57 26.62 -7.62
N GLN A 13 -5.99 27.34 -8.58
CA GLN A 13 -6.23 27.09 -10.01
C GLN A 13 -5.74 25.71 -10.46
N GLU A 14 -4.54 25.31 -10.02
CA GLU A 14 -4.00 23.98 -10.30
C GLU A 14 -4.90 22.88 -9.72
N ARG A 15 -5.35 23.05 -8.47
CA ARG A 15 -6.27 22.13 -7.82
C ARG A 15 -7.57 21.97 -8.63
N GLU A 16 -8.18 23.06 -9.03
CA GLU A 16 -9.41 23.04 -9.84
C GLU A 16 -9.21 22.32 -11.17
N ASN A 17 -8.08 22.58 -11.84
CA ASN A 17 -7.73 21.92 -13.10
C ASN A 17 -7.60 20.39 -12.94
N ILE A 18 -6.91 19.94 -11.89
CA ILE A 18 -6.76 18.50 -11.60
C ILE A 18 -8.13 17.87 -11.34
N ILE A 19 -8.94 18.49 -10.48
CA ILE A 19 -10.28 17.97 -10.14
C ILE A 19 -11.16 17.90 -11.38
N MET A 20 -11.14 18.92 -12.23
CA MET A 20 -11.87 18.93 -13.50
C MET A 20 -11.44 17.79 -14.42
N ASN A 21 -10.15 17.44 -14.48
CA ASN A 21 -9.69 16.30 -15.27
C ASN A 21 -10.26 14.97 -14.75
N TYR A 22 -10.26 14.77 -13.44
CA TYR A 22 -10.90 13.60 -12.81
C TYR A 22 -12.42 13.58 -12.96
N GLU A 23 -13.10 14.72 -13.02
CA GLU A 23 -14.55 14.78 -13.24
C GLU A 23 -14.92 14.49 -14.70
N LYS A 24 -14.14 15.04 -15.65
CA LYS A 24 -14.26 14.74 -17.08
C LYS A 24 -14.02 13.26 -17.39
N GLY A 25 -13.10 12.62 -16.66
CA GLY A 25 -12.67 11.25 -16.89
C GLY A 25 -11.83 11.08 -18.16
N HIS A 26 -11.45 9.84 -18.45
CA HIS A 26 -10.62 9.49 -19.60
C HIS A 26 -11.22 9.97 -20.93
N ARG A 27 -10.42 10.65 -21.75
CA ARG A 27 -10.80 11.11 -23.09
C ARG A 27 -9.88 10.46 -24.11
N ALA A 28 -10.35 9.40 -24.75
CA ALA A 28 -9.62 8.73 -25.82
C ALA A 28 -9.14 9.76 -26.88
N GLY A 29 -7.82 9.85 -27.09
CA GLY A 29 -7.20 10.68 -28.13
C GLY A 29 -6.40 11.92 -27.68
N LEU A 30 -6.23 12.19 -26.39
CA LEU A 30 -5.30 13.22 -25.90
C LEU A 30 -3.88 12.65 -25.70
N LEU A 31 -2.83 13.41 -26.03
CA LEU A 31 -1.42 12.95 -25.98
C LEU A 31 -0.98 12.47 -24.58
N GLU A 32 -1.61 13.01 -23.53
CA GLU A 32 -1.38 12.65 -22.11
C GLU A 32 -2.16 11.40 -21.65
N ASP A 33 -3.16 10.97 -22.43
CA ASP A 33 -4.05 9.83 -22.18
C ASP A 33 -3.60 8.56 -22.91
N MET A 34 -2.57 8.65 -23.77
CA MET A 34 -2.04 7.53 -24.54
C MET A 34 -1.19 6.62 -23.65
N GLY A 35 -1.83 5.64 -23.01
CA GLY A 35 -1.14 4.38 -22.70
C GLY A 35 -0.65 3.72 -24.00
N PRO A 36 0.23 2.70 -23.94
CA PRO A 36 0.69 2.02 -25.15
C PRO A 36 -0.50 1.57 -26.04
N GLU A 37 -0.38 1.62 -27.35
CA GLU A 37 -1.46 1.34 -28.31
C GLU A 37 -2.17 -0.02 -28.06
N PRO A 38 -3.50 -0.10 -28.24
CA PRO A 38 -4.31 -1.26 -27.89
C PRO A 38 -4.36 -2.27 -29.05
N VAL A 39 -3.27 -2.98 -29.34
CA VAL A 39 -3.32 -4.14 -30.24
C VAL A 39 -3.02 -5.42 -29.45
N GLY A 40 -4.02 -6.28 -29.29
CA GLY A 40 -3.84 -7.65 -28.76
C GLY A 40 -4.03 -7.86 -27.24
N ILE A 41 -4.60 -6.90 -26.51
CA ILE A 41 -4.53 -6.85 -25.03
C ILE A 41 -5.10 -8.10 -24.31
N TYR A 42 -6.14 -8.76 -24.85
CA TYR A 42 -6.77 -9.88 -24.13
C TYR A 42 -5.90 -11.14 -24.00
N ASN A 43 -4.99 -11.40 -24.95
CA ASN A 43 -4.09 -12.56 -24.91
C ASN A 43 -2.88 -12.34 -23.99
N ASN A 44 -2.62 -11.09 -23.60
CA ASN A 44 -1.47 -10.72 -22.79
C ASN A 44 -1.85 -10.35 -21.35
N ILE A 45 -3.09 -10.60 -20.92
CA ILE A 45 -3.51 -10.32 -19.55
C ILE A 45 -3.43 -11.59 -18.72
N ASP A 46 -2.71 -11.52 -17.61
CA ASP A 46 -2.63 -12.64 -16.68
C ASP A 46 -3.88 -12.76 -15.79
N ARG A 47 -3.93 -13.84 -15.01
CA ARG A 47 -5.03 -14.13 -14.09
C ARG A 47 -5.27 -13.01 -13.04
N PHE A 48 -4.28 -12.18 -12.76
CA PHE A 48 -4.37 -11.08 -11.81
C PHE A 48 -4.73 -9.75 -12.47
N GLY A 49 -4.94 -9.72 -13.79
CA GLY A 49 -5.26 -8.50 -14.53
C GLY A 49 -4.04 -7.68 -14.95
N ILE A 50 -2.83 -8.24 -14.83
CA ILE A 50 -1.59 -7.57 -15.28
C ILE A 50 -1.45 -7.77 -16.78
N VAL A 51 -1.21 -6.68 -17.49
CA VAL A 51 -0.95 -6.64 -18.93
C VAL A 51 0.54 -6.86 -19.18
N HIS A 52 0.84 -7.80 -20.06
CA HIS A 52 2.19 -8.14 -20.51
C HIS A 52 2.42 -7.64 -21.94
N GLU A 53 3.69 -7.41 -22.30
CA GLU A 53 4.05 -6.98 -23.66
C GLU A 53 3.90 -8.11 -24.68
N THR A 54 4.06 -9.35 -24.23
CA THR A 54 4.02 -10.56 -25.07
C THR A 54 2.89 -11.49 -24.63
N GLU A 55 2.46 -12.35 -25.55
CA GLU A 55 1.46 -13.37 -25.25
C GLU A 55 1.95 -14.30 -24.14
N LEU A 56 1.04 -14.60 -23.22
CA LEU A 56 1.36 -15.47 -22.09
C LEU A 56 1.46 -16.93 -22.54
N PRO A 57 2.42 -17.70 -22.01
CA PRO A 57 2.45 -19.13 -22.27
C PRO A 57 1.19 -19.82 -21.71
N PRO A 58 0.80 -20.97 -22.27
CA PRO A 58 -0.29 -21.76 -21.72
C PRO A 58 -0.08 -22.08 -20.23
N ALA A 59 -1.16 -22.04 -19.46
CA ALA A 59 -1.11 -22.31 -18.03
C ALA A 59 -0.43 -23.66 -17.73
N THR A 60 0.57 -23.61 -16.87
CA THR A 60 1.33 -24.80 -16.44
C THR A 60 0.42 -25.74 -15.64
N ALA A 61 0.76 -27.03 -15.61
CA ALA A 61 0.05 -28.02 -14.78
C ALA A 61 0.01 -27.61 -13.29
N ARG A 62 1.03 -26.89 -12.81
CA ARG A 62 1.07 -26.34 -11.45
C ARG A 62 0.00 -25.26 -11.24
N GLU A 63 -0.15 -24.33 -12.17
CA GLU A 63 -1.15 -23.27 -12.11
C GLU A 63 -2.55 -23.85 -12.19
N VAL A 64 -2.81 -24.79 -13.11
CA VAL A 64 -4.11 -25.48 -13.20
C VAL A 64 -4.44 -26.21 -11.89
N LYS A 65 -3.46 -26.89 -11.27
CA LYS A 65 -3.63 -27.52 -9.96
C LYS A 65 -3.94 -26.51 -8.86
N GLN A 66 -3.33 -25.34 -8.89
CA GLN A 66 -3.62 -24.25 -7.95
C GLN A 66 -5.02 -23.67 -8.15
N MET A 67 -5.45 -23.44 -9.39
CA MET A 67 -6.80 -22.99 -9.72
C MET A 67 -7.86 -23.97 -9.22
N ARG A 68 -7.67 -25.28 -9.44
CA ARG A 68 -8.56 -26.32 -8.90
C ARG A 68 -8.65 -26.28 -7.38
N ARG A 69 -7.50 -26.12 -6.69
CA ARG A 69 -7.46 -25.98 -5.23
C ARG A 69 -8.20 -24.75 -4.74
N GLU A 70 -8.10 -23.62 -5.44
CA GLU A 70 -8.84 -22.41 -5.09
C GLU A 70 -10.35 -22.60 -5.24
N ILE A 71 -10.81 -23.27 -6.30
CA ILE A 71 -12.22 -23.63 -6.49
C ILE A 71 -12.72 -24.47 -5.32
N THR A 72 -11.99 -25.52 -4.93
CA THR A 72 -12.37 -26.37 -3.79
C THR A 72 -12.40 -25.60 -2.46
N ARG A 73 -11.50 -24.62 -2.28
CA ARG A 73 -11.48 -23.78 -1.08
C ARG A 73 -12.68 -22.83 -1.03
N LYS A 74 -13.18 -22.37 -2.18
CA LYS A 74 -14.33 -21.46 -2.27
C LYS A 74 -15.54 -21.99 -1.52
N SER A 75 -15.94 -23.25 -1.75
CA SER A 75 -17.14 -23.81 -1.11
C SER A 75 -17.06 -23.78 0.42
N LYS A 76 -15.89 -24.10 0.99
CA LYS A 76 -15.68 -24.06 2.45
C LYS A 76 -15.70 -22.63 2.99
N TRP A 77 -15.20 -21.67 2.22
CA TRP A 77 -15.30 -20.27 2.58
C TRP A 77 -16.73 -19.74 2.52
N MET A 78 -17.52 -20.13 1.51
CA MET A 78 -18.93 -19.76 1.42
C MET A 78 -19.75 -20.29 2.60
N GLU A 79 -19.51 -21.53 3.01
CA GLU A 79 -20.11 -22.10 4.23
C GLU A 79 -19.76 -21.26 5.47
N MET A 80 -18.48 -20.91 5.62
CA MET A 80 -18.03 -20.10 6.76
C MET A 80 -18.61 -18.68 6.76
N LEU A 81 -18.79 -18.08 5.58
CA LEU A 81 -19.43 -16.77 5.45
C LEU A 81 -20.91 -16.82 5.82
N GLY A 82 -21.62 -17.89 5.46
CA GLY A 82 -23.03 -18.09 5.85
C GLY A 82 -23.23 -18.25 7.36
N GLN A 83 -22.20 -18.66 8.08
CA GLN A 83 -22.19 -18.83 9.54
C GLN A 83 -21.12 -17.96 10.21
N TRP A 84 -20.98 -16.71 9.74
CA TRP A 84 -19.88 -15.83 10.14
C TRP A 84 -19.74 -15.68 11.66
N GLU A 85 -20.85 -15.51 12.37
CA GLU A 85 -20.88 -15.35 13.82
C GLU A 85 -20.27 -16.53 14.59
N THR A 86 -20.42 -17.75 14.06
CA THR A 86 -19.80 -18.96 14.62
C THR A 86 -18.30 -18.99 14.37
N TYR A 87 -17.84 -18.49 13.21
CA TYR A 87 -16.46 -18.67 12.76
C TYR A 87 -15.53 -17.48 13.02
N LYS A 88 -16.05 -16.26 13.23
CA LYS A 88 -15.26 -15.00 13.27
C LYS A 88 -14.08 -14.99 14.23
N ASN A 89 -14.16 -15.74 15.34
CA ASN A 89 -13.10 -15.85 16.35
C ASN A 89 -12.43 -17.25 16.40
N SER A 90 -12.81 -18.14 15.48
CA SER A 90 -12.38 -19.53 15.50
C SER A 90 -10.92 -19.70 15.03
N LYS A 91 -10.23 -20.72 15.55
CA LYS A 91 -8.94 -21.17 15.01
C LYS A 91 -9.05 -21.58 13.54
N LYS A 92 -10.18 -22.19 13.17
CA LYS A 92 -10.49 -22.62 11.79
C LYS A 92 -10.42 -21.44 10.81
N LEU A 93 -10.92 -20.26 11.19
CA LEU A 93 -10.79 -19.05 10.38
C LEU A 93 -9.33 -18.68 10.14
N ARG A 94 -8.53 -18.55 11.20
CA ARG A 94 -7.10 -18.20 11.09
C ARG A 94 -6.37 -19.19 10.18
N ASP A 95 -6.54 -20.48 10.40
CA ASP A 95 -5.89 -21.54 9.61
C ASP A 95 -6.29 -21.48 8.12
N ARG A 96 -7.51 -21.04 7.81
CA ARG A 96 -8.00 -20.88 6.43
C ARG A 96 -7.44 -19.61 5.78
N VAL A 97 -7.36 -18.51 6.53
CA VAL A 97 -6.70 -17.27 6.07
C VAL A 97 -5.25 -17.56 5.67
N TYR A 98 -4.47 -18.27 6.52
CA TYR A 98 -3.08 -18.64 6.21
C TYR A 98 -2.95 -19.56 4.99
N LYS A 99 -3.96 -20.40 4.72
CA LYS A 99 -3.99 -21.22 3.50
C LYS A 99 -4.25 -20.38 2.24
N GLY A 100 -4.82 -19.18 2.39
CA GLY A 100 -5.15 -18.25 1.32
C GLY A 100 -6.65 -18.19 1.02
N ILE A 101 -7.13 -16.96 0.82
CA ILE A 101 -8.51 -16.66 0.41
C ILE A 101 -8.59 -16.69 -1.12
N PRO A 102 -9.51 -17.49 -1.70
CA PRO A 102 -9.74 -17.52 -3.14
C PRO A 102 -10.07 -16.13 -3.69
N MET A 103 -9.46 -15.79 -4.83
CA MET A 103 -9.50 -14.43 -5.38
C MET A 103 -10.93 -13.90 -5.60
N ASN A 104 -11.82 -14.75 -6.10
CA ASN A 104 -13.20 -14.39 -6.44
C ASN A 104 -14.12 -14.10 -5.25
N ILE A 105 -13.67 -14.34 -4.01
CA ILE A 105 -14.44 -14.03 -2.80
C ILE A 105 -13.68 -13.13 -1.84
N ARG A 106 -12.51 -12.59 -2.24
CA ARG A 106 -11.71 -11.70 -1.38
C ARG A 106 -12.51 -10.50 -0.92
N GLY A 107 -13.28 -9.86 -1.80
CA GLY A 107 -14.14 -8.73 -1.44
C GLY A 107 -15.07 -9.07 -0.27
N GLN A 108 -15.85 -10.15 -0.40
CA GLN A 108 -16.79 -10.59 0.65
C GLN A 108 -16.08 -10.93 1.97
N VAL A 109 -14.97 -11.69 1.89
CA VAL A 109 -14.22 -12.11 3.08
C VAL A 109 -13.53 -10.92 3.75
N TRP A 110 -12.93 -10.00 2.99
CA TRP A 110 -12.30 -8.80 3.54
C TRP A 110 -13.33 -7.85 4.16
N SER A 111 -14.51 -7.72 3.55
CA SER A 111 -15.60 -6.91 4.12
C SER A 111 -16.00 -7.36 5.52
N VAL A 112 -16.10 -8.67 5.76
CA VAL A 112 -16.42 -9.20 7.09
C VAL A 112 -15.22 -9.19 8.04
N LEU A 113 -13.99 -9.41 7.55
CA LEU A 113 -12.78 -9.37 8.38
C LEU A 113 -12.46 -7.96 8.89
N LEU A 114 -12.76 -6.94 8.09
CA LEU A 114 -12.54 -5.54 8.40
C LEU A 114 -13.79 -4.87 8.99
N ASN A 115 -14.88 -5.61 9.22
CA ASN A 115 -16.16 -5.07 9.72
C ASN A 115 -16.65 -3.84 8.92
N ILE A 116 -16.49 -3.85 7.59
CA ILE A 116 -16.78 -2.70 6.71
C ILE A 116 -18.23 -2.24 6.86
N GLN A 117 -19.17 -3.18 6.84
CA GLN A 117 -20.59 -2.85 6.91
C GLN A 117 -20.98 -2.21 8.24
N GLU A 118 -20.34 -2.62 9.34
CA GLU A 118 -20.58 -2.06 10.67
C GLU A 118 -20.06 -0.62 10.76
N VAL A 119 -18.80 -0.37 10.35
CA VAL A 119 -18.22 0.98 10.40
C VAL A 119 -18.94 1.94 9.45
N LYS A 120 -19.32 1.48 8.27
CA LYS A 120 -20.09 2.25 7.29
C LYS A 120 -21.48 2.62 7.83
N SER A 121 -22.16 1.68 8.48
CA SER A 121 -23.48 1.93 9.09
C SER A 121 -23.42 2.91 10.27
N LYS A 122 -22.33 2.89 11.04
CA LYS A 122 -22.07 3.84 12.13
C LYS A 122 -21.71 5.25 11.62
N ASN A 123 -21.26 5.36 10.37
CA ASN A 123 -20.76 6.60 9.77
C ASN A 123 -21.45 6.90 8.42
N PRO A 124 -22.78 7.05 8.40
CA PRO A 124 -23.52 7.25 7.17
C PRO A 124 -23.10 8.55 6.48
N ARG A 125 -22.92 8.51 5.16
CA ARG A 125 -22.55 9.66 4.30
C ARG A 125 -21.16 10.25 4.56
N THR A 126 -20.40 9.76 5.55
CA THR A 126 -19.07 10.31 5.88
C THR A 126 -18.15 10.30 4.68
N TYR A 127 -18.09 9.19 3.92
CA TYR A 127 -17.28 9.13 2.71
C TYR A 127 -17.60 10.25 1.71
N LYS A 128 -18.91 10.46 1.44
CA LYS A 128 -19.37 11.51 0.52
C LYS A 128 -18.99 12.90 1.02
N VAL A 129 -19.14 13.17 2.31
CA VAL A 129 -18.77 14.47 2.92
C VAL A 129 -17.27 14.72 2.81
N MET A 130 -16.44 13.71 3.14
CA MET A 130 -14.99 13.84 3.09
C MET A 130 -14.47 13.99 1.66
N LYS A 131 -15.06 13.26 0.70
CA LYS A 131 -14.77 13.42 -0.73
C LYS A 131 -15.02 14.85 -1.19
N GLU A 132 -16.20 15.41 -0.89
CA GLU A 132 -16.56 16.78 -1.30
C GLU A 132 -15.75 17.85 -0.57
N LYS A 133 -15.42 17.64 0.71
CA LYS A 133 -14.49 18.51 1.45
C LYS A 133 -13.12 18.51 0.80
N GLY A 134 -12.58 17.32 0.50
CA GLY A 134 -11.26 17.16 -0.08
C GLY A 134 -11.13 17.85 -1.43
N LYS A 135 -12.16 17.76 -2.29
CA LYS A 135 -12.19 18.49 -3.57
C LYS A 135 -11.98 20.00 -3.40
N ARG A 136 -12.48 20.58 -2.32
CA ARG A 136 -12.46 22.04 -2.07
C ARG A 136 -11.16 22.49 -1.39
N SER A 137 -10.66 21.71 -0.43
CA SER A 137 -9.64 22.20 0.51
C SER A 137 -8.40 21.33 0.65
N SER A 138 -8.33 20.13 0.08
CA SER A 138 -7.18 19.25 0.32
C SER A 138 -5.91 19.81 -0.32
N GLU A 139 -4.85 19.89 0.48
CA GLU A 139 -3.51 20.30 0.05
C GLU A 139 -2.77 19.16 -0.69
N HIS A 140 -3.32 17.94 -0.67
CA HIS A 140 -2.66 16.75 -1.19
C HIS A 140 -3.04 16.40 -2.63
N ILE A 141 -3.94 17.17 -3.27
CA ILE A 141 -4.48 16.84 -4.60
C ILE A 141 -3.40 16.64 -5.65
N HIS A 142 -2.41 17.54 -5.73
CA HIS A 142 -1.28 17.41 -6.66
C HIS A 142 -0.47 16.14 -6.41
N GLN A 143 -0.12 15.87 -5.14
CA GLN A 143 0.68 14.68 -4.80
C GLN A 143 -0.08 13.37 -5.07
N ILE A 144 -1.39 13.33 -4.80
CA ILE A 144 -2.24 12.18 -5.13
C ILE A 144 -2.25 11.98 -6.66
N ASP A 145 -2.44 13.05 -7.45
CA ASP A 145 -2.47 12.98 -8.91
C ASP A 145 -1.17 12.41 -9.51
N VAL A 146 -0.03 12.87 -8.99
CA VAL A 146 1.30 12.34 -9.34
C VAL A 146 1.39 10.85 -9.03
N ASP A 147 0.91 10.41 -7.87
CA ASP A 147 0.96 8.99 -7.49
C ASP A 147 0.03 8.13 -8.35
N MET A 148 -1.15 8.65 -8.73
CA MET A 148 -2.07 7.96 -9.64
C MET A 148 -1.43 7.66 -11.00
N SER A 149 -0.48 8.50 -11.45
CA SER A 149 0.25 8.24 -12.69
C SER A 149 1.22 7.06 -12.60
N ARG A 150 1.52 6.55 -11.40
CA ARG A 150 2.52 5.49 -11.15
C ARG A 150 1.93 4.23 -10.50
N THR A 151 0.82 4.33 -9.78
CA THR A 151 0.22 3.20 -9.05
C THR A 151 -0.43 2.18 -9.99
N LEU A 152 0.06 0.94 -9.95
CA LEU A 152 -0.48 -0.23 -10.66
C LEU A 152 -0.73 -0.02 -12.17
N ARG A 153 0.08 0.79 -12.87
CA ARG A 153 -0.11 1.10 -14.30
C ARG A 153 -0.04 -0.10 -15.25
N THR A 154 0.54 -1.22 -14.80
CA THR A 154 0.56 -2.48 -15.56
C THR A 154 -0.76 -3.26 -15.44
N HIS A 155 -1.63 -2.91 -14.50
CA HIS A 155 -2.91 -3.55 -14.29
C HIS A 155 -3.99 -2.93 -15.20
N ILE A 156 -4.80 -3.76 -15.87
CA ILE A 156 -5.79 -3.32 -16.87
C ILE A 156 -6.72 -2.21 -16.35
N PHE A 157 -7.13 -2.27 -15.09
CA PHE A 157 -8.00 -1.26 -14.49
C PHE A 157 -7.36 0.10 -14.21
N PHE A 158 -6.04 0.16 -14.02
CA PHE A 158 -5.32 1.39 -13.62
C PHE A 158 -4.39 1.92 -14.71
N ARG A 159 -4.32 1.24 -15.86
CA ARG A 159 -3.47 1.61 -17.00
C ARG A 159 -3.85 2.97 -17.56
N ASP A 160 -5.14 3.21 -17.76
CA ASP A 160 -5.64 4.39 -18.46
C ASP A 160 -5.73 5.59 -17.51
N ARG A 161 -5.14 6.71 -17.94
CA ARG A 161 -5.16 7.95 -17.19
C ARG A 161 -6.60 8.50 -17.15
N TYR A 162 -7.03 8.93 -15.97
CA TYR A 162 -8.40 9.31 -15.66
C TYR A 162 -9.44 8.21 -15.93
N GLY A 163 -9.03 6.94 -16.04
CA GLY A 163 -9.93 5.78 -16.15
C GLY A 163 -10.76 5.58 -14.88
N THR A 164 -11.86 4.84 -14.97
CA THR A 164 -12.85 4.69 -13.87
C THR A 164 -12.20 4.30 -12.54
N LYS A 165 -11.36 3.26 -12.50
CA LYS A 165 -10.71 2.83 -11.25
C LYS A 165 -9.64 3.81 -10.76
N GLN A 166 -8.95 4.51 -11.66
CA GLN A 166 -8.00 5.54 -11.25
C GLN A 166 -8.72 6.74 -10.61
N ARG A 167 -9.92 7.10 -11.10
CA ARG A 167 -10.77 8.14 -10.50
C ARG A 167 -11.31 7.72 -9.13
N GLU A 168 -11.84 6.51 -9.02
CA GLU A 168 -12.28 5.96 -7.73
C GLU A 168 -11.12 5.95 -6.71
N LEU A 169 -9.92 5.53 -7.13
CA LEU A 169 -8.73 5.55 -6.28
C LEU A 169 -8.36 6.97 -5.82
N PHE A 170 -8.35 7.93 -6.74
CA PHE A 170 -8.11 9.33 -6.44
C PHE A 170 -9.09 9.85 -5.37
N TYR A 171 -10.39 9.57 -5.52
CA TYR A 171 -11.39 10.02 -4.56
C TYR A 171 -11.34 9.31 -3.22
N ILE A 172 -10.94 8.04 -3.16
CA ILE A 172 -10.69 7.32 -1.90
C ILE A 172 -9.58 8.01 -1.10
N LEU A 173 -8.46 8.30 -1.76
CA LEU A 173 -7.29 8.91 -1.12
C LEU A 173 -7.56 10.36 -0.70
N LEU A 174 -8.29 11.09 -1.54
CA LEU A 174 -8.73 12.45 -1.25
C LEU A 174 -9.69 12.50 -0.05
N ALA A 175 -10.65 11.59 0.02
CA ALA A 175 -11.53 11.48 1.18
C ALA A 175 -10.75 11.06 2.44
N TYR A 176 -9.78 10.17 2.30
CA TYR A 176 -8.95 9.72 3.43
C TYR A 176 -8.10 10.86 4.01
N SER A 177 -7.52 11.72 3.16
CA SER A 177 -6.72 12.85 3.63
C SER A 177 -7.51 13.82 4.52
N GLU A 178 -8.81 13.96 4.26
CA GLU A 178 -9.70 14.79 5.08
C GLU A 178 -10.27 14.05 6.30
N TYR A 179 -10.40 12.73 6.22
CA TYR A 179 -10.91 11.91 7.31
C TYR A 179 -9.92 11.83 8.48
N ASN A 180 -8.62 11.77 8.19
CA ASN A 180 -7.56 11.73 9.20
C ASN A 180 -6.45 12.76 8.88
N PRO A 181 -6.67 14.05 9.17
CA PRO A 181 -5.74 15.11 8.80
C PRO A 181 -4.38 15.01 9.52
N GLU A 182 -4.33 14.41 10.71
CA GLU A 182 -3.08 14.20 11.48
C GLU A 182 -2.08 13.29 10.74
N VAL A 183 -2.60 12.26 10.05
CA VAL A 183 -1.78 11.39 9.20
C VAL A 183 -1.65 11.99 7.80
N GLY A 184 -2.74 12.58 7.31
CA GLY A 184 -2.86 13.11 5.96
C GLY A 184 -2.70 12.04 4.88
N TYR A 185 -2.48 12.49 3.65
CA TYR A 185 -2.12 11.59 2.56
C TYR A 185 -0.61 11.26 2.60
N ARG A 186 -0.29 9.98 2.43
CA ARG A 186 1.08 9.46 2.33
C ARG A 186 1.21 8.62 1.06
N ARG A 187 2.36 8.69 0.40
CA ARG A 187 2.62 8.13 -0.94
C ARG A 187 2.29 6.64 -1.07
N ASP A 188 2.55 5.88 -0.02
CA ASP A 188 2.34 4.45 0.07
C ASP A 188 0.85 4.05 0.13
N LEU A 189 -0.03 4.96 0.58
CA LEU A 189 -1.46 4.70 0.66
C LEU A 189 -2.09 4.42 -0.71
N SER A 190 -1.55 5.02 -1.79
CA SER A 190 -2.04 4.80 -3.15
C SER A 190 -2.07 3.33 -3.54
N HIS A 191 -1.01 2.58 -3.23
CA HIS A 191 -0.89 1.17 -3.57
C HIS A 191 -1.82 0.31 -2.71
N ILE A 192 -1.93 0.61 -1.42
CA ILE A 192 -2.80 -0.11 -0.49
C ILE A 192 -4.27 0.09 -0.88
N ALA A 193 -4.68 1.33 -1.14
CA ALA A 193 -6.04 1.66 -1.55
C ALA A 193 -6.38 1.01 -2.91
N ALA A 194 -5.44 0.99 -3.86
CA ALA A 194 -5.63 0.34 -5.14
C ALA A 194 -5.87 -1.18 -4.99
N LEU A 195 -5.14 -1.84 -4.08
CA LEU A 195 -5.35 -3.27 -3.79
C LEU A 195 -6.74 -3.56 -3.21
N PHE A 196 -7.27 -2.68 -2.35
CA PHE A 196 -8.65 -2.81 -1.89
C PHE A 196 -9.64 -2.60 -3.02
N LEU A 197 -9.42 -1.59 -3.86
CA LEU A 197 -10.31 -1.23 -4.96
C LEU A 197 -10.40 -2.29 -6.08
N LEU A 198 -9.42 -3.19 -6.17
CA LEU A 198 -9.50 -4.37 -7.03
C LEU A 198 -10.62 -5.35 -6.63
N TYR A 199 -11.00 -5.38 -5.35
CA TYR A 199 -11.92 -6.38 -4.80
C TYR A 199 -13.15 -5.78 -4.11
N LEU A 200 -13.15 -4.48 -3.85
CA LEU A 200 -14.21 -3.76 -3.14
C LEU A 200 -14.71 -2.57 -3.97
N PRO A 201 -16.00 -2.19 -3.83
CA PRO A 201 -16.50 -0.94 -4.41
C PRO A 201 -15.85 0.28 -3.72
N GLU A 202 -15.89 1.45 -4.39
CA GLU A 202 -15.18 2.68 -4.00
C GLU A 202 -15.32 3.02 -2.50
N GLU A 203 -16.54 3.14 -1.99
CA GLU A 203 -16.79 3.50 -0.59
C GLU A 203 -16.35 2.40 0.41
N ASP A 204 -16.51 1.13 0.05
CA ASP A 204 -16.10 0.03 0.91
C ASP A 204 -14.56 -0.08 0.95
N ALA A 205 -13.88 0.21 -0.16
CA ALA A 205 -12.42 0.30 -0.21
C ALA A 205 -11.89 1.45 0.67
N PHE A 206 -12.60 2.59 0.71
CA PHE A 206 -12.31 3.66 1.67
C PHE A 206 -12.41 3.17 3.12
N TRP A 207 -13.51 2.50 3.48
CA TRP A 207 -13.67 1.97 4.85
C TRP A 207 -12.68 0.85 5.18
N ALA A 208 -12.30 0.02 4.20
CA ALA A 208 -11.24 -0.96 4.36
C ALA A 208 -9.90 -0.31 4.71
N LEU A 209 -9.56 0.79 4.03
CA LEU A 209 -8.35 1.57 4.31
C LEU A 209 -8.41 2.19 5.71
N VAL A 210 -9.53 2.82 6.08
CA VAL A 210 -9.72 3.38 7.43
C VAL A 210 -9.57 2.31 8.50
N GLN A 211 -10.22 1.16 8.35
CA GLN A 211 -10.16 0.06 9.31
C GLN A 211 -8.77 -0.58 9.41
N LEU A 212 -8.05 -0.66 8.29
CA LEU A 212 -6.67 -1.14 8.29
C LEU A 212 -5.78 -0.20 9.13
N LEU A 213 -5.90 1.11 8.92
CA LEU A 213 -5.02 2.10 9.54
C LEU A 213 -5.44 2.48 10.97
N ALA A 214 -6.70 2.29 11.34
CA ALA A 214 -7.20 2.52 12.70
C ALA A 214 -6.73 1.47 13.71
N ARG A 215 -6.37 0.27 13.26
CA ARG A 215 -5.89 -0.80 14.15
C ARG A 215 -4.45 -0.52 14.54
N GLU A 216 -4.19 -0.39 15.83
CA GLU A 216 -2.86 -0.12 16.40
C GLU A 216 -1.74 -1.04 15.83
N ARG A 217 -2.05 -2.33 15.58
CA ARG A 217 -1.11 -3.31 15.00
C ARG A 217 -0.75 -3.08 13.52
N HIS A 218 -1.52 -2.27 12.81
CA HIS A 218 -1.35 -1.93 11.40
C HIS A 218 -1.30 -0.40 11.20
N SER A 219 -1.26 0.35 12.30
CA SER A 219 -1.17 1.79 12.27
C SER A 219 0.18 2.18 11.71
N LEU A 220 0.18 2.85 10.57
CA LEU A 220 1.37 3.44 9.97
C LEU A 220 1.94 4.58 10.84
N GLN A 221 1.22 5.04 11.87
CA GLN A 221 1.70 6.08 12.79
C GLN A 221 2.99 5.66 13.50
N GLY A 222 3.12 4.39 13.89
CA GLY A 222 4.33 3.88 14.52
C GLY A 222 5.53 3.85 13.56
N PHE A 223 5.27 3.55 12.28
CA PHE A 223 6.32 3.48 11.26
C PHE A 223 6.92 4.85 10.90
N HIS A 224 6.16 5.91 11.19
CA HIS A 224 6.50 7.27 10.78
C HIS A 224 6.66 8.22 11.97
N SER A 225 6.65 7.70 13.18
CA SER A 225 7.00 8.48 14.37
C SER A 225 8.46 8.96 14.23
N PRO A 226 8.80 10.22 14.54
CA PRO A 226 10.16 10.76 14.43
C PRO A 226 11.22 9.91 15.16
N ASN A 227 10.78 9.12 16.13
CA ASN A 227 11.63 8.24 16.94
C ASN A 227 11.91 6.88 16.27
N GLY A 228 11.32 6.57 15.11
CA GLY A 228 11.60 5.37 14.30
C GLY A 228 11.33 4.01 14.96
N GLY A 229 10.80 3.98 16.19
CA GLY A 229 10.80 2.79 17.05
C GLY A 229 10.07 1.57 16.47
N THR A 230 9.00 1.75 15.70
CA THR A 230 8.27 0.61 15.08
C THR A 230 8.98 0.07 13.84
N VAL A 231 9.57 0.94 13.01
CA VAL A 231 10.41 0.51 11.87
C VAL A 231 11.65 -0.21 12.40
N GLN A 232 12.32 0.37 13.39
CA GLN A 232 13.50 -0.21 14.01
C GLN A 232 13.16 -1.55 14.67
N GLY A 233 12.06 -1.65 15.42
CA GLY A 233 11.65 -2.91 16.04
C GLY A 233 11.31 -4.02 15.03
N LEU A 234 10.74 -3.68 13.87
CA LEU A 234 10.49 -4.63 12.79
C LEU A 234 11.77 -5.02 12.05
N GLN A 235 12.68 -4.07 11.86
CA GLN A 235 14.01 -4.33 11.31
C GLN A 235 14.80 -5.24 12.24
N ASP A 236 14.81 -4.96 13.55
CA ASP A 236 15.48 -5.78 14.57
C ASP A 236 14.88 -7.19 14.62
N HIS A 237 13.55 -7.31 14.51
CA HIS A 237 12.88 -8.61 14.43
C HIS A 237 13.26 -9.37 13.15
N GLN A 238 13.30 -8.69 12.00
CA GLN A 238 13.74 -9.28 10.74
C GLN A 238 15.22 -9.71 10.83
N GLU A 239 16.09 -8.88 11.38
CA GLU A 239 17.51 -9.18 11.61
C GLU A 239 17.73 -10.32 12.61
N HIS A 240 16.76 -10.60 13.48
CA HIS A 240 16.76 -11.75 14.37
C HIS A 240 16.22 -13.04 13.72
N VAL A 241 15.23 -12.94 12.82
CA VAL A 241 14.59 -14.11 12.16
C VAL A 241 15.35 -14.58 10.91
N VAL A 242 15.95 -13.66 10.14
CA VAL A 242 16.77 -13.97 8.95
C VAL A 242 17.99 -14.88 9.24
N PRO A 243 18.72 -14.75 10.37
CA PRO A 243 19.77 -15.70 10.77
C PRO A 243 19.26 -17.13 10.87
N THR A 244 18.08 -17.31 11.45
CA THR A 244 17.51 -18.61 11.81
C THR A 244 16.87 -19.30 10.62
N SER A 245 16.33 -18.51 9.68
CA SER A 245 15.59 -19.02 8.52
C SER A 245 16.37 -18.96 7.20
N GLN A 246 17.28 -17.99 7.03
CA GLN A 246 17.98 -17.69 5.77
C GLN A 246 19.43 -17.26 6.00
N HIS A 247 20.20 -18.09 6.69
CA HIS A 247 21.60 -17.80 7.08
C HIS A 247 22.51 -17.38 5.92
N LYS A 248 22.36 -17.98 4.71
CA LYS A 248 23.17 -17.62 3.53
C LYS A 248 22.87 -16.20 3.04
N THR A 249 21.60 -15.82 2.98
CA THR A 249 21.17 -14.47 2.60
C THR A 249 21.73 -13.44 3.58
N ARG A 250 21.67 -13.72 4.88
CA ARG A 250 22.29 -12.86 5.90
C ARG A 250 23.78 -12.68 5.65
N TRP A 251 24.49 -13.78 5.39
CA TRP A 251 25.92 -13.77 5.16
C TRP A 251 26.29 -12.93 3.93
N HIS A 252 25.52 -13.04 2.85
CA HIS A 252 25.69 -12.19 1.68
C HIS A 252 25.41 -10.71 1.97
N LEU A 253 24.34 -10.38 2.70
CA LEU A 253 24.02 -9.00 3.08
C LEU A 253 25.13 -8.37 3.95
N VAL A 254 25.65 -9.11 4.93
CA VAL A 254 26.77 -8.65 5.78
C VAL A 254 28.05 -8.49 4.96
N SER A 255 28.32 -9.41 4.02
CA SER A 255 29.50 -9.33 3.16
C SER A 255 29.43 -8.16 2.18
N LEU A 256 28.25 -7.91 1.61
CA LEU A 256 27.96 -6.74 0.76
C LEU A 256 28.09 -5.44 1.54
N TRP A 257 27.53 -5.37 2.76
CA TRP A 257 27.66 -4.19 3.62
C TRP A 257 29.13 -3.89 3.93
N ARG A 258 29.93 -4.91 4.28
CA ARG A 258 31.38 -4.75 4.50
C ARG A 258 32.11 -4.26 3.25
N LEU A 259 31.71 -4.74 2.08
CA LEU A 259 32.33 -4.38 0.81
C LEU A 259 31.97 -2.94 0.41
N VAL A 260 30.71 -2.54 0.56
CA VAL A 260 30.23 -1.17 0.32
C VAL A 260 30.88 -0.17 1.29
N SER A 261 31.03 -0.54 2.58
CA SER A 261 31.74 0.27 3.58
C SER A 261 33.24 0.42 3.27
N LYS A 262 33.88 -0.63 2.73
CA LYS A 262 35.29 -0.57 2.27
C LYS A 262 35.47 0.30 1.03
N LEU A 263 34.46 0.35 0.16
CA LEU A 263 34.48 1.15 -1.06
C LEU A 263 34.12 2.63 -0.85
N GLY A 264 33.80 3.04 0.39
CA GLY A 264 33.50 4.44 0.71
C GLY A 264 32.25 4.99 0.03
N LEU A 265 31.32 4.12 -0.36
CA LEU A 265 30.13 4.49 -1.14
C LEU A 265 29.00 5.13 -0.29
N PHE A 266 29.26 5.43 0.99
CA PHE A 266 28.36 6.21 1.84
C PHE A 266 28.98 7.58 2.17
N PRO A 267 28.22 8.68 2.12
CA PRO A 267 28.69 9.98 2.55
C PRO A 267 29.10 9.97 4.03
N ARG A 268 30.32 10.43 4.34
CA ARG A 268 30.66 10.89 5.69
C ARG A 268 29.92 12.19 5.94
N ASP A 269 28.87 12.17 6.76
CA ASP A 269 28.75 13.04 7.95
C ASP A 269 27.32 13.12 8.48
N SER A 270 27.17 12.77 9.75
CA SER A 270 26.29 13.48 10.68
C SER A 270 26.86 13.33 12.10
N ALA A 271 28.09 13.80 12.30
CA ALA A 271 28.70 13.97 13.61
C ALA A 271 29.13 15.43 13.78
N SER A 272 28.15 16.34 13.78
CA SER A 272 28.35 17.71 14.23
C SER A 272 27.04 18.33 14.70
N ARG A 273 26.74 18.15 16.00
CA ARG A 273 26.00 19.12 16.82
C ARG A 273 26.07 18.69 18.30
N GLY A 274 26.70 19.53 19.11
CA GLY A 274 26.49 19.58 20.55
C GLY A 274 27.58 19.00 21.44
N ALA A 275 28.76 19.59 21.44
CA ALA A 275 29.63 19.56 22.61
C ALA A 275 29.05 20.52 23.68
N GLY A 276 28.86 20.04 24.91
CA GLY A 276 28.64 20.88 26.09
C GLY A 276 27.79 20.21 27.18
N GLY A 277 28.42 19.75 28.26
CA GLY A 277 27.73 19.51 29.55
C GLY A 277 27.93 18.14 30.20
N THR A 278 29.10 17.96 30.82
CA THR A 278 29.43 17.14 32.01
C THR A 278 28.33 16.29 32.68
N GLY A 279 28.59 14.99 32.86
CA GLY A 279 27.84 14.13 33.79
C GLY A 279 28.19 12.66 33.68
N THR A 280 29.09 12.21 34.54
CA THR A 280 29.59 10.84 34.77
C THR A 280 28.55 9.70 34.73
N GLY A 281 28.89 8.60 34.05
CA GLY A 281 28.22 7.30 34.21
C GLY A 281 28.44 6.31 33.06
N ALA A 282 29.59 5.61 33.04
CA ALA A 282 29.80 4.45 32.17
C ALA A 282 28.99 3.23 32.67
N PRO A 283 28.56 2.33 31.77
CA PRO A 283 29.19 1.01 31.76
C PRO A 283 29.59 0.52 30.35
N GLY A 284 30.55 -0.41 30.34
CA GLY A 284 31.33 -0.91 29.21
C GLY A 284 30.53 -1.29 27.96
N GLY A 285 31.07 -1.10 26.76
CA GLY A 285 32.40 -1.56 26.39
C GLY A 285 32.21 -2.77 25.50
N ALA A 286 31.90 -2.50 24.23
CA ALA A 286 31.78 -3.48 23.17
C ALA A 286 33.07 -4.30 23.06
N GLY A 287 32.98 -5.59 23.34
CA GLY A 287 34.10 -6.50 23.22
C GLY A 287 33.74 -7.90 23.68
N ASP A 288 32.87 -8.60 22.96
CA ASP A 288 32.80 -10.08 22.98
C ASP A 288 31.83 -10.66 21.93
N TRP A 289 32.09 -10.40 20.63
CA TRP A 289 31.34 -11.03 19.53
C TRP A 289 32.21 -11.82 18.55
N LEU A 290 33.45 -12.13 18.93
CA LEU A 290 34.39 -12.90 18.11
C LEU A 290 35.01 -14.03 18.93
N SER A 291 34.31 -15.15 19.02
CA SER A 291 34.96 -16.45 19.25
C SER A 291 34.30 -17.50 18.35
N PRO A 292 35.06 -18.14 17.44
CA PRO A 292 34.59 -19.30 16.70
C PRO A 292 34.66 -20.53 17.61
N ALA A 293 33.52 -21.18 17.84
CA ALA A 293 33.48 -22.52 18.44
C ALA A 293 34.26 -23.49 17.53
N ARG A 294 35.37 -24.04 18.04
CA ARG A 294 36.07 -25.19 17.47
C ARG A 294 35.60 -26.45 18.20
N ALA A 295 35.21 -27.43 17.38
CA ALA A 295 35.07 -28.87 17.63
C ALA A 295 34.21 -29.31 18.82
#